data_AF-A0A0U3SJ03-F1
#
_entry.id   AF-A0A0U3SJ03-F1
#
_cell.length_a   1.000
_cell.length_b   1.000
_cell.length_c   1.000
_cell.angle_alpha   90.00
_cell.angle_beta   90.00
_cell.angle_gamma   90.00
#
_symmetry.space_group_name_H-M   'P 1'
#
loop_
_entity.id
_entity.type
_entity.pdbx_description
1 polymer ?
#
loop_
_entity_poly.entity_id
_entity_poly.type
_entity_poly.pdbx_seq_one_letter_code
_entity_poly.pdbx_strand_id
1 'polypeptide(L)'
;MELVGFVHVGNTFNEKAITGAYRRVNNYFRSKNLPIRLVYLGKLELGPGYLVNIHTDGGSIKGYPLEGITELLHAKLIHAQEELFEKKKARAEKNNGSEEEVTMNKIFGIVNFPIVSRNPYLDFYEKFLGIQQDFHELKVMVLSIKPFESENKKLFEDRLFKGILHEIGHAFGLNHCQEDCVMNPPKVIAEWDLRREDFCEKCFLELKGNVKGEKD
;
A
#
# COMPACT_ATOMS: atom_id res chain seq x y z
N MET A 1 -0.40 -3.10 -18.67
CA MET A 1 -0.56 -3.70 -17.31
C MET A 1 0.15 -2.81 -16.32
N GLU A 2 -0.52 -2.38 -15.26
CA GLU A 2 0.09 -1.54 -14.22
C GLU A 2 0.63 -2.39 -13.07
N LEU A 3 1.93 -2.26 -12.80
CA LEU A 3 2.58 -2.93 -11.68
C LEU A 3 2.60 -2.00 -10.46
N VAL A 4 2.26 -2.57 -9.31
CA VAL A 4 2.41 -1.92 -8.01
C VAL A 4 3.50 -2.66 -7.24
N GLY A 5 4.58 -1.97 -6.91
CA GLY A 5 5.62 -2.53 -6.05
C GLY A 5 5.05 -2.83 -4.65
N PHE A 6 5.35 -3.98 -4.08
CA PHE A 6 4.88 -4.38 -2.75
C PHE A 6 6.08 -4.69 -1.85
N VAL A 7 6.20 -3.96 -0.74
CA VAL A 7 7.36 -4.00 0.15
C VAL A 7 6.93 -4.19 1.59
N HIS A 8 7.68 -5.01 2.33
CA HIS A 8 7.59 -5.05 3.79
C HIS A 8 8.63 -4.12 4.40
N VAL A 9 8.23 -3.23 5.29
CA VAL A 9 9.09 -2.22 5.89
C VAL A 9 9.15 -2.39 7.40
N GLY A 10 10.28 -2.86 7.92
CA GLY A 10 10.47 -3.12 9.35
C GLY A 10 11.00 -4.53 9.64
N ASN A 11 11.19 -4.83 10.92
CA ASN A 11 12.01 -5.98 11.33
C ASN A 11 11.21 -7.22 11.76
N THR A 12 9.91 -7.08 12.05
CA THR A 12 9.09 -8.16 12.63
C THR A 12 7.71 -8.20 11.99
N PHE A 13 7.40 -9.28 11.28
CA PHE A 13 6.13 -9.46 10.60
C PHE A 13 5.57 -10.86 10.81
N ASN A 14 4.25 -10.98 10.88
CA ASN A 14 3.59 -12.26 10.66
C ASN A 14 3.54 -12.52 9.14
N GLU A 15 4.63 -13.07 8.61
CA GLU A 15 4.83 -13.25 7.17
C GLU A 15 3.72 -14.08 6.50
N LYS A 16 3.10 -15.01 7.24
CA LYS A 16 2.04 -15.88 6.69
C LYS A 16 0.78 -15.11 6.32
N ALA A 17 0.27 -14.28 7.23
CA ALA A 17 -0.95 -13.49 6.99
C ALA A 17 -0.74 -12.46 5.87
N ILE A 18 0.43 -11.82 5.86
CA ILE A 18 0.78 -10.83 4.82
C ILE A 18 0.93 -11.51 3.45
N THR A 19 1.59 -12.67 3.40
CA THR A 19 1.68 -13.47 2.16
C THR A 19 0.30 -13.91 1.67
N GLY A 20 -0.58 -14.30 2.60
CA GLY A 20 -1.99 -14.63 2.31
C GLY A 20 -2.71 -13.45 1.66
N ALA A 21 -2.68 -12.29 2.31
CA ALA A 21 -3.29 -11.06 1.82
C ALA A 21 -2.73 -10.63 0.46
N TYR A 22 -1.41 -10.62 0.28
CA TYR A 22 -0.74 -10.32 -1.01
C TYR A 22 -1.24 -11.22 -2.15
N ARG A 23 -1.32 -12.54 -1.92
CA ARG A 23 -1.84 -13.49 -2.92
C ARG A 23 -3.31 -13.24 -3.20
N ARG A 24 -4.09 -12.99 -2.15
CA ARG A 24 -5.52 -12.73 -2.23
C ARG A 24 -5.84 -11.47 -3.03
N VAL A 25 -5.09 -10.39 -2.83
CA VAL A 25 -5.21 -9.14 -3.60
C VAL A 25 -4.91 -9.35 -5.09
N ASN A 26 -3.81 -10.03 -5.42
CA ASN A 26 -3.48 -10.35 -6.81
C ASN A 26 -4.55 -11.23 -7.48
N ASN A 27 -5.08 -12.23 -6.76
CA ASN A 27 -6.17 -13.07 -7.25
C ASN A 27 -7.46 -12.27 -7.44
N TYR A 28 -7.74 -11.33 -6.54
CA TYR A 28 -8.88 -10.43 -6.64
C TYR A 28 -8.82 -9.62 -7.95
N PHE A 29 -7.73 -8.88 -8.20
CA PHE A 29 -7.60 -8.09 -9.44
C PHE A 29 -7.70 -8.95 -10.70
N ARG A 30 -7.06 -10.13 -10.70
CA ARG A 30 -7.15 -11.08 -11.82
C ARG A 30 -8.59 -11.54 -12.06
N SER A 31 -9.32 -11.94 -11.03
CA SER A 31 -10.71 -12.40 -11.15
C SER A 31 -11.69 -11.32 -11.61
N LYS A 32 -11.36 -10.05 -11.35
CA LYS A 32 -12.14 -8.88 -11.77
C LYS A 32 -11.70 -8.32 -13.13
N ASN A 33 -10.73 -8.95 -13.80
CA ASN A 33 -10.13 -8.47 -15.05
C ASN A 33 -9.62 -7.02 -14.97
N LEU A 34 -9.04 -6.64 -13.82
CA LEU A 34 -8.34 -5.37 -13.64
C LEU A 34 -6.86 -5.58 -14.00
N PRO A 35 -6.26 -4.77 -14.88
CA PRO A 35 -4.86 -4.93 -15.29
C PRO A 35 -3.92 -4.29 -14.27
N ILE A 36 -4.12 -4.61 -12.99
CA ILE A 36 -3.28 -4.25 -11.85
C ILE A 36 -2.60 -5.52 -11.34
N ARG A 37 -1.30 -5.46 -11.08
CA ARG A 37 -0.56 -6.57 -10.47
C ARG A 37 0.41 -6.08 -9.41
N LEU A 38 0.30 -6.64 -8.20
CA LEU A 38 1.29 -6.42 -7.15
C LEU A 38 2.52 -7.28 -7.42
N VAL A 39 3.69 -6.68 -7.30
CA VAL A 39 5.00 -7.34 -7.47
C VAL A 39 5.78 -7.18 -6.17
N TYR A 40 6.09 -8.30 -5.52
CA TYR A 40 6.91 -8.27 -4.31
C TYR A 40 8.34 -7.80 -4.64
N LEU A 41 8.77 -6.69 -4.02
CA LEU A 41 10.08 -6.08 -4.19
C LEU A 41 11.03 -6.32 -3.01
N GLY A 42 10.62 -7.19 -2.07
CA GLY A 42 11.41 -7.60 -0.93
C GLY A 42 11.04 -6.89 0.38
N LYS A 43 11.95 -7.00 1.34
CA LYS A 43 11.86 -6.39 2.67
C LYS A 43 12.88 -5.27 2.79
N LEU A 44 12.48 -4.15 3.37
CA LEU A 44 13.36 -3.07 3.81
C LEU A 44 13.48 -3.16 5.32
N GLU A 45 14.68 -3.49 5.79
CA GLU A 45 14.98 -3.55 7.22
C GLU A 45 15.32 -2.16 7.74
N LEU A 46 14.73 -1.80 8.88
CA LEU A 46 14.91 -0.48 9.46
C LEU A 46 15.80 -0.59 10.69
N GLY A 47 16.88 0.18 10.69
CA GLY A 47 17.72 0.32 11.89
C GLY A 47 16.94 0.93 13.06
N PRO A 48 17.44 0.79 14.30
CA PRO A 48 16.77 1.31 15.50
C PRO A 48 16.54 2.84 15.46
N GLY A 49 17.35 3.59 14.71
CA GLY A 49 17.23 5.05 14.57
C GLY A 49 16.02 5.54 13.76
N TYR A 50 15.29 4.65 13.09
CA TYR A 50 14.08 5.00 12.34
C TYR A 50 12.81 5.05 13.21
N LEU A 51 12.88 4.57 14.46
CA LEU A 51 11.76 4.62 15.38
C LEU A 51 11.83 5.87 16.25
N VAL A 52 10.73 6.60 16.30
CA VAL A 52 10.53 7.68 17.27
C VAL A 52 9.79 7.16 18.49
N ASN A 53 10.22 7.60 19.67
CA ASN A 53 9.49 7.38 20.91
C ASN A 53 8.62 8.60 21.19
N ILE A 54 7.31 8.39 21.30
CA ILE A 54 6.31 9.42 21.57
C ILE A 54 5.84 9.22 23.00
N HIS A 55 5.93 10.25 23.83
CA HIS A 55 5.45 10.21 25.20
C HIS A 55 4.00 10.67 25.25
N THR A 56 3.14 9.84 25.84
CA THR A 56 1.72 10.12 26.06
C THR A 56 1.39 9.92 27.54
N ASP A 57 0.26 10.44 28.00
CA ASP A 57 -0.21 10.25 29.38
C ASP A 57 -0.36 8.76 29.76
N GLY A 58 -0.60 7.90 28.75
CA GLY A 58 -0.71 6.44 28.90
C GLY A 58 0.60 5.66 28.72
N GLY A 59 1.74 6.33 28.57
CA GLY A 59 3.07 5.72 28.40
C GLY A 59 3.76 6.11 27.08
N SER A 60 4.82 5.37 26.73
CA SER A 60 5.60 5.63 25.50
C SER A 60 5.15 4.72 24.35
N ILE A 61 4.88 5.32 23.20
CA ILE A 61 4.50 4.64 21.96
C ILE A 61 5.65 4.78 20.95
N LYS A 62 6.01 3.68 20.31
CA LYS A 62 6.95 3.68 19.17
C LYS A 62 6.20 3.84 17.87
N GLY A 63 6.70 4.70 16.99
CA GLY A 63 6.14 4.91 15.65
C GLY A 63 7.23 5.12 14.62
N TYR A 64 6.89 4.90 13.36
CA TYR A 64 7.73 5.30 12.23
C TYR A 64 7.32 6.70 11.77
N PRO A 65 8.28 7.64 11.59
CA PRO A 65 8.02 8.92 10.94
C PRO A 65 7.51 8.69 9.52
N LEU A 66 6.36 9.27 9.21
CA LEU A 66 5.71 9.17 7.90
C LEU A 66 6.70 9.54 6.79
N GLU A 67 7.33 10.70 6.93
CA GLU A 67 8.23 11.27 5.94
C GLU A 67 9.44 10.35 5.69
N GLY A 68 9.97 9.74 6.75
CA GLY A 68 11.09 8.80 6.61
C GLY A 68 10.71 7.51 5.87
N ILE A 69 9.49 7.01 6.08
CA ILE A 69 9.01 5.79 5.40
C ILE A 69 8.64 6.08 3.95
N THR A 70 7.98 7.20 3.68
CA THR A 70 7.56 7.53 2.32
C THR A 70 8.74 7.84 1.42
N GLU A 71 9.76 8.57 1.91
CA GLU A 71 11.03 8.79 1.20
C GLU A 71 11.78 7.48 0.90
N LEU A 72 11.82 6.55 1.86
CA LEU A 72 12.47 5.26 1.67
C LEU A 72 11.77 4.41 0.59
N LEU A 73 10.44 4.39 0.60
CA LEU A 73 9.65 3.69 -0.41
C LEU A 73 9.76 4.37 -1.78
N HIS A 74 9.78 5.70 -1.82
CA HIS A 74 9.99 6.47 -3.04
C HIS A 74 11.34 6.10 -3.69
N ALA A 75 12.43 6.08 -2.92
CA ALA A 75 13.74 5.64 -3.40
C ALA A 75 13.71 4.18 -3.91
N LYS A 76 13.01 3.28 -3.20
CA LYS A 76 12.85 1.88 -3.63
C LYS A 76 12.07 1.75 -4.95
N LEU A 77 11.08 2.61 -5.18
CA LEU A 77 10.31 2.63 -6.42
C LEU A 77 11.18 3.10 -7.59
N ILE A 78 11.97 4.16 -7.43
CA ILE A 78 12.91 4.64 -8.45
C ILE A 78 13.87 3.52 -8.86
N HIS A 79 14.50 2.85 -7.89
CA HIS A 79 15.39 1.72 -8.19
C HIS A 79 14.68 0.56 -8.91
N ALA A 80 13.43 0.28 -8.56
CA ALA A 80 12.65 -0.75 -9.25
C ALA A 80 12.32 -0.35 -10.70
N GLN A 81 12.07 0.93 -10.97
CA GLN A 81 11.88 1.44 -12.34
C GLN A 81 13.15 1.31 -13.17
N GLU A 82 14.32 1.66 -12.61
CA GLU A 82 15.62 1.50 -13.27
C GLU A 82 15.87 0.03 -13.64
N GLU A 83 15.67 -0.91 -12.71
CA GLU A 83 15.82 -2.33 -12.98
C GLU A 83 14.85 -2.84 -14.06
N LEU A 84 13.60 -2.36 -14.06
CA LEU A 84 12.62 -2.72 -15.07
C LEU A 84 13.01 -2.19 -16.45
N PHE A 85 13.52 -0.96 -16.51
CA PHE A 85 14.00 -0.34 -17.75
C PHE A 85 15.16 -1.12 -18.36
N GLU A 86 16.17 -1.48 -17.56
CA GLU A 86 17.32 -2.28 -18.03
C GLU A 86 16.88 -3.67 -18.53
N LYS A 87 15.95 -4.32 -17.81
CA LYS A 87 15.38 -5.62 -18.24
C LYS A 87 14.62 -5.52 -19.56
N LYS A 88 13.91 -4.42 -19.82
CA LYS A 88 13.22 -4.17 -21.10
C LYS A 88 14.22 -3.95 -22.23
N LYS A 89 15.23 -3.11 -22.02
CA LYS A 89 16.28 -2.84 -23.01
C LYS A 89 16.97 -4.14 -23.46
N ALA A 90 17.37 -4.98 -22.50
CA ALA A 90 18.01 -6.27 -22.78
C ALA A 90 17.09 -7.29 -23.50
N ARG A 91 15.75 -7.14 -23.41
CA ARG A 91 14.77 -7.97 -24.12
C ARG A 91 14.47 -7.45 -25.52
N ALA A 92 14.36 -6.14 -25.69
CA ALA A 92 14.17 -5.49 -26.98
C ALA A 92 15.33 -5.78 -27.94
N GLU A 93 16.57 -5.83 -27.43
CA GLU A 93 17.75 -6.26 -28.20
C GLU A 93 17.67 -7.73 -28.67
N LYS A 94 16.81 -8.56 -28.06
CA LYS A 94 16.67 -10.00 -28.36
C LYS A 94 15.42 -10.36 -29.17
N ASN A 95 14.36 -9.54 -29.14
CA ASN A 95 13.06 -9.86 -29.74
C ASN A 95 12.50 -8.70 -30.58
N ASN A 96 12.20 -8.94 -31.87
CA ASN A 96 11.47 -8.02 -32.78
C ASN A 96 9.94 -8.03 -32.54
N GLY A 97 9.48 -8.10 -31.30
CA GLY A 97 8.05 -8.19 -30.94
C GLY A 97 7.51 -6.92 -30.30
N SER A 98 6.22 -6.64 -30.48
CA SER A 98 5.51 -5.58 -29.75
C SER A 98 5.37 -5.98 -28.28
N GLU A 99 6.21 -5.44 -27.40
CA GLU A 99 6.07 -5.64 -25.95
C GLU A 99 4.86 -4.84 -25.43
N GLU A 100 4.05 -5.48 -24.58
CA GLU A 100 2.95 -4.83 -23.88
C GLU A 100 3.50 -3.75 -22.94
N GLU A 101 2.88 -2.56 -22.93
CA GLU A 101 3.34 -1.46 -22.10
C GLU A 101 3.09 -1.77 -20.61
N VAL A 102 4.19 -1.99 -19.89
CA VAL A 102 4.21 -2.28 -18.46
C VAL A 102 4.82 -1.09 -17.74
N THR A 103 4.07 -0.46 -16.84
CA THR A 103 4.53 0.68 -16.03
C THR A 103 4.57 0.29 -14.55
N MET A 104 5.43 0.95 -13.78
CA MET A 104 5.48 0.81 -12.33
C MET A 104 5.71 2.21 -11.73
N ASN A 105 4.66 2.99 -11.56
CA ASN A 105 4.72 4.32 -10.92
C ASN A 105 4.16 4.31 -9.49
N LYS A 106 3.83 3.13 -8.94
CA LYS A 106 3.18 2.98 -7.64
C LYS A 106 3.94 1.98 -6.78
N ILE A 107 4.12 2.30 -5.49
CA ILE A 107 4.69 1.39 -4.50
C ILE A 107 3.86 1.40 -3.22
N PHE A 108 3.62 0.22 -2.68
CA PHE A 108 2.87 -0.02 -1.46
C PHE A 108 3.76 -0.68 -0.42
N GLY A 109 3.94 0.00 0.71
CA GLY A 109 4.69 -0.46 1.86
C GLY A 109 3.79 -0.89 3.02
N ILE A 110 4.06 -2.05 3.60
CA ILE A 110 3.45 -2.47 4.86
C ILE A 110 4.44 -2.26 6.01
N VAL A 111 4.00 -1.59 7.09
CA VAL A 111 4.79 -1.39 8.31
C VAL A 111 4.16 -2.04 9.54
N ASN A 112 5.00 -2.45 10.50
CA ASN A 112 4.59 -3.13 11.74
C ASN A 112 4.38 -2.19 12.95
N PHE A 113 4.75 -0.92 12.83
CA PHE A 113 4.48 0.11 13.84
C PHE A 113 3.48 1.16 13.31
N PRO A 114 2.84 1.94 14.20
CA PRO A 114 2.07 3.12 13.81
C PRO A 114 2.89 4.07 12.94
N ILE A 115 2.25 4.65 11.94
CA ILE A 115 2.82 5.74 11.13
C ILE A 115 2.42 7.05 11.79
N VAL A 116 3.39 7.93 11.98
CA VAL A 116 3.18 9.21 12.67
C VAL A 116 3.84 10.35 11.92
N SER A 117 3.23 11.53 11.96
CA SER A 117 3.87 12.77 11.51
C SER A 117 3.84 13.78 12.65
N ARG A 118 4.95 14.50 12.85
CA ARG A 118 5.01 15.54 13.89
C ARG A 118 4.43 16.82 13.33
N ASN A 119 3.51 17.45 14.07
CA ASN A 119 3.02 18.76 13.67
C ASN A 119 4.18 19.78 13.74
N PRO A 120 4.39 20.61 12.70
CA PRO A 120 5.53 21.53 12.65
C PRO A 120 5.38 22.73 13.59
N TYR A 121 4.17 23.03 14.08
CA TYR A 121 3.88 24.20 14.90
C TYR A 121 3.57 23.86 16.36
N LEU A 122 3.03 22.67 16.61
CA LEU A 122 2.55 22.23 17.92
C LEU A 122 3.21 20.90 18.28
N ASP A 123 3.50 20.68 19.57
CA ASP A 123 4.21 19.48 20.03
C ASP A 123 3.28 18.27 20.17
N PHE A 124 2.63 17.87 19.07
CA PHE A 124 1.86 16.64 18.99
C PHE A 124 2.16 15.87 17.70
N TYR A 125 1.78 14.60 17.71
CA TYR A 125 1.91 13.69 16.57
C TYR A 125 0.54 13.33 16.03
N GLU A 126 0.38 13.45 14.72
CA GLU A 126 -0.74 12.88 13.99
C GLU A 126 -0.45 11.40 13.70
N LYS A 127 -1.48 10.56 13.75
CA LYS A 127 -1.38 9.11 13.53
C LYS A 127 -2.17 8.71 12.31
N PHE A 128 -1.55 7.90 11.46
CA PHE A 128 -2.15 7.40 10.23
C PHE A 128 -2.31 5.88 10.28
N LEU A 129 -3.45 5.38 9.80
CA LEU A 129 -3.66 3.94 9.60
C LEU A 129 -2.98 3.51 8.30
N GLY A 130 -3.30 4.21 7.22
CA GLY A 130 -2.61 4.18 5.96
C GLY A 130 -2.69 5.55 5.30
N ILE A 131 -1.88 5.75 4.27
CA ILE A 131 -1.74 7.02 3.58
C ILE A 131 -1.17 6.79 2.18
N GLN A 132 -1.57 7.67 1.27
CA GLN A 132 -0.95 7.86 -0.02
C GLN A 132 -0.27 9.24 -0.08
N GLN A 133 0.96 9.27 -0.59
CA GLN A 133 1.74 10.48 -0.86
C GLN A 133 2.20 10.48 -2.32
N ASP A 134 2.01 11.60 -3.02
CA ASP A 134 2.47 11.79 -4.39
C ASP A 134 3.86 12.43 -4.42
N PHE A 135 4.72 11.92 -5.30
CA PHE A 135 6.04 12.43 -5.66
C PHE A 135 6.06 12.62 -7.19
N HIS A 136 5.53 13.75 -7.66
CA HIS A 136 5.20 13.95 -9.08
C HIS A 136 4.28 12.82 -9.58
N GLU A 137 4.69 12.09 -10.63
CA GLU A 137 3.95 10.96 -11.21
C GLU A 137 4.04 9.66 -10.38
N LEU A 138 4.90 9.65 -9.34
CA LEU A 138 5.12 8.48 -8.51
C LEU A 138 4.22 8.52 -7.27
N LYS A 139 3.57 7.41 -6.95
CA LYS A 139 2.68 7.31 -5.79
C LYS A 139 3.22 6.32 -4.78
N VAL A 140 3.36 6.77 -3.54
CA VAL A 140 3.77 5.94 -2.41
C VAL A 140 2.57 5.74 -1.50
N MET A 141 2.22 4.49 -1.25
CA MET A 141 1.22 4.09 -0.28
C MET A 141 1.88 3.39 0.90
N VAL A 142 1.42 3.65 2.11
CA VAL A 142 1.89 2.98 3.32
C VAL A 142 0.72 2.53 4.16
N LEU A 143 0.76 1.31 4.69
CA LEU A 143 -0.25 0.78 5.60
C LEU A 143 0.39 0.23 6.88
N SER A 144 -0.07 0.73 8.03
CA SER A 144 0.27 0.19 9.34
C SER A 144 -0.61 -1.01 9.66
N ILE A 145 0.00 -2.18 9.92
CA ILE A 145 -0.74 -3.40 10.26
C ILE A 145 -1.09 -3.48 11.74
N LYS A 146 -0.47 -2.65 12.58
CA LYS A 146 -0.60 -2.74 14.03
C LYS A 146 -2.07 -2.74 14.50
N PRO A 147 -2.96 -1.90 13.94
CA PRO A 147 -4.38 -1.90 14.31
C PRO A 147 -5.17 -3.13 13.82
N PHE A 148 -4.63 -3.88 12.86
CA PHE A 148 -5.30 -5.05 12.28
C PHE A 148 -4.94 -6.37 12.97
N GLU A 149 -3.87 -6.38 13.78
CA GLU A 149 -3.40 -7.58 14.48
C GLU A 149 -4.54 -8.30 15.22
N SER A 150 -4.58 -9.61 15.05
CA SER A 150 -5.54 -10.50 15.72
C SER A 150 -4.90 -11.87 15.88
N GLU A 151 -5.21 -12.56 16.99
CA GLU A 151 -4.84 -13.97 17.17
C GLU A 151 -5.54 -14.86 16.13
N ASN A 152 -6.72 -14.44 15.67
CA ASN A 152 -7.40 -15.08 14.55
C ASN A 152 -6.71 -14.68 13.24
N LYS A 153 -5.88 -15.59 12.72
CA LYS A 153 -5.13 -15.40 11.47
C LYS A 153 -6.01 -15.07 10.27
N LYS A 154 -7.21 -15.66 10.19
CA LYS A 154 -8.14 -15.40 9.08
C LYS A 154 -8.68 -13.98 9.16
N LEU A 155 -9.12 -13.55 10.34
CA LEU A 155 -9.55 -12.18 10.57
C LEU A 155 -8.44 -11.16 10.28
N PHE A 156 -7.20 -11.46 10.69
CA PHE A 156 -6.06 -10.60 10.38
C PHE A 156 -5.79 -10.50 8.88
N GLU A 157 -5.80 -11.61 8.15
CA GLU A 157 -5.66 -11.64 6.69
C GLU A 157 -6.79 -10.86 6.00
N ASP A 158 -8.03 -10.97 6.48
CA ASP A 158 -9.21 -10.27 5.94
C ASP A 158 -9.09 -8.75 6.12
N ARG A 159 -8.63 -8.30 7.29
CA ARG A 159 -8.36 -6.88 7.57
C ARG A 159 -7.24 -6.32 6.69
N LEU A 160 -6.15 -7.07 6.53
CA LEU A 160 -5.04 -6.70 5.63
C LEU A 160 -5.50 -6.63 4.18
N PHE A 161 -6.28 -7.60 3.73
CA PHE A 161 -6.83 -7.61 2.38
C PHE A 161 -7.66 -6.35 2.09
N LYS A 162 -8.59 -5.99 2.98
CA LYS A 162 -9.38 -4.76 2.86
C LYS A 162 -8.48 -3.51 2.86
N GLY A 163 -7.46 -3.48 3.72
CA GLY A 163 -6.58 -2.31 3.86
C GLY A 163 -5.70 -2.09 2.64
N ILE A 164 -5.16 -3.18 2.08
CA ILE A 164 -4.39 -3.12 0.84
C ILE A 164 -5.27 -2.64 -0.31
N LEU A 165 -6.51 -3.12 -0.43
CA LEU A 165 -7.44 -2.64 -1.47
C LEU A 165 -7.78 -1.16 -1.30
N HIS A 166 -7.97 -0.68 -0.06
CA HIS A 166 -8.26 0.71 0.25
C HIS A 166 -7.16 1.65 -0.26
N GLU A 167 -5.91 1.39 0.15
CA GLU A 167 -4.77 2.24 -0.25
C GLU A 167 -4.48 2.15 -1.75
N ILE A 168 -4.62 0.96 -2.35
CA ILE A 168 -4.53 0.84 -3.81
C ILE A 168 -5.62 1.67 -4.48
N GLY A 169 -6.86 1.64 -3.97
CA GLY A 169 -7.94 2.48 -4.46
C GLY A 169 -7.55 3.96 -4.51
N HIS A 170 -6.95 4.48 -3.43
CA HIS A 170 -6.42 5.85 -3.40
C HIS A 170 -5.35 6.11 -4.45
N ALA A 171 -4.38 5.20 -4.63
CA ALA A 171 -3.35 5.37 -5.67
C ALA A 171 -3.89 5.31 -7.10
N PHE A 172 -5.11 4.80 -7.30
CA PHE A 172 -5.83 4.85 -8.57
C PHE A 172 -6.94 5.90 -8.56
N GLY A 173 -6.86 6.92 -7.71
CA GLY A 173 -7.71 8.11 -7.74
C GLY A 173 -9.07 7.98 -7.05
N LEU A 174 -9.35 6.87 -6.38
CA LEU A 174 -10.60 6.75 -5.60
C LEU A 174 -10.53 7.62 -4.34
N ASN A 175 -11.60 8.35 -4.09
CA ASN A 175 -11.82 9.03 -2.82
C ASN A 175 -12.53 8.11 -1.80
N HIS A 176 -12.57 8.54 -0.54
CA HIS A 176 -13.37 7.85 0.47
C HIS A 176 -14.84 7.70 0.04
N CYS A 177 -15.41 6.55 0.36
CA CYS A 177 -16.79 6.17 0.07
C CYS A 177 -17.63 6.16 1.36
N GLN A 178 -18.95 6.24 1.24
CA GLN A 178 -19.89 6.12 2.37
C GLN A 178 -20.71 4.82 2.34
N GLU A 179 -20.66 4.09 1.21
CA GLU A 179 -21.35 2.81 1.04
C GLU A 179 -20.64 1.67 1.78
N ASP A 180 -21.26 0.49 1.82
CA ASP A 180 -20.52 -0.72 2.16
C ASP A 180 -19.49 -0.99 1.04
N CYS A 181 -18.23 -0.65 1.31
CA CYS A 181 -17.12 -0.60 0.35
C CYS A 181 -15.79 -0.59 1.12
N VAL A 182 -14.74 -1.20 0.57
CA VAL A 182 -13.37 -1.08 1.12
C VAL A 182 -12.87 0.37 1.17
N MET A 183 -13.40 1.27 0.33
CA MET A 183 -13.08 2.70 0.36
C MET A 183 -13.80 3.49 1.49
N ASN A 184 -14.63 2.85 2.31
CA ASN A 184 -15.29 3.49 3.44
C ASN A 184 -14.44 3.34 4.71
N PRO A 185 -13.72 4.39 5.15
CA PRO A 185 -12.82 4.29 6.29
C PRO A 185 -13.60 4.01 7.58
N PRO A 186 -13.16 3.05 8.41
CA PRO A 186 -13.84 2.71 9.65
C PRO A 186 -13.51 3.73 10.75
N LYS A 187 -14.46 4.01 11.64
CA LYS A 187 -14.18 4.74 12.89
C LYS A 187 -13.56 3.83 13.94
N VAL A 188 -13.96 2.56 13.95
CA VAL A 188 -13.47 1.52 14.85
C VAL A 188 -13.25 0.21 14.11
N ILE A 189 -12.35 -0.64 14.61
CA ILE A 189 -11.99 -1.89 13.93
C ILE A 189 -13.19 -2.84 13.73
N ALA A 190 -14.18 -2.82 14.62
CA ALA A 190 -15.39 -3.62 14.48
C ALA A 190 -16.21 -3.23 13.24
N GLU A 191 -16.24 -1.96 12.86
CA GLU A 191 -16.86 -1.53 11.59
C GLU A 191 -16.10 -2.10 10.40
N TRP A 192 -14.76 -2.08 10.47
CA TRP A 192 -13.90 -2.64 9.43
C TRP A 192 -14.15 -4.13 9.21
N ASP A 193 -14.37 -4.89 10.29
CA ASP A 193 -14.66 -6.32 10.22
C ASP A 193 -15.98 -6.60 9.50
N LEU A 194 -16.99 -5.74 9.72
CA LEU A 194 -18.31 -5.85 9.10
C LEU A 194 -18.36 -5.35 7.65
N ARG A 195 -17.42 -4.48 7.22
CA ARG A 195 -17.35 -4.00 5.83
C ARG A 195 -17.19 -5.15 4.86
N ARG A 196 -17.82 -5.06 3.69
CA ARG A 196 -17.56 -6.00 2.60
C ARG A 196 -16.09 -6.00 2.19
N GLU A 197 -15.64 -7.14 1.70
CA GLU A 197 -14.30 -7.36 1.16
C GLU A 197 -14.23 -7.05 -0.35
N ASP A 198 -14.84 -5.96 -0.79
CA ASP A 198 -14.90 -5.59 -2.21
C ASP A 198 -15.16 -4.08 -2.38
N PHE A 199 -14.86 -3.55 -3.56
CA PHE A 199 -15.34 -2.22 -3.93
C PHE A 199 -16.85 -2.27 -4.17
N CYS A 200 -17.58 -1.22 -3.81
CA CYS A 200 -18.95 -1.05 -4.29
C CYS A 200 -18.95 -0.83 -5.81
N GLU A 201 -20.11 -0.96 -6.45
CA GLU A 201 -20.23 -0.85 -7.90
C GLU A 201 -19.66 0.48 -8.44
N LYS A 202 -19.98 1.60 -7.78
CA LYS A 202 -19.47 2.92 -8.13
C LYS A 202 -17.94 2.99 -8.11
N CYS A 203 -17.33 2.62 -6.98
CA CYS A 203 -15.87 2.62 -6.82
C CYS A 203 -15.19 1.65 -7.78
N PHE A 204 -15.79 0.49 -8.06
CA PHE A 204 -15.24 -0.49 -8.99
C PHE A 204 -15.23 0.03 -10.44
N LEU A 205 -16.32 0.68 -10.88
CA LEU A 205 -16.38 1.28 -12.22
C LEU A 205 -15.38 2.42 -12.38
N GLU A 206 -15.25 3.27 -11.36
CA GLU A 206 -14.27 4.37 -11.33
C GLU A 206 -12.83 3.83 -11.36
N LEU A 207 -12.50 2.84 -10.52
CA LEU A 207 -11.20 2.17 -10.53
C LEU A 207 -10.88 1.59 -11.91
N LYS A 208 -11.84 0.89 -12.52
CA LYS A 208 -11.68 0.30 -13.85
C LYS A 208 -11.45 1.35 -14.94
N GLY A 209 -12.03 2.54 -14.79
CA GLY A 209 -11.79 3.69 -15.67
C GLY A 209 -10.36 4.21 -15.51
N ASN A 210 -9.95 4.48 -14.28
CA ASN A 210 -8.66 5.12 -13.97
C ASN A 210 -7.47 4.22 -14.35
N VAL A 211 -7.57 2.90 -14.14
CA VAL A 211 -6.52 1.93 -14.52
C VAL A 211 -6.34 1.80 -16.05
N LYS A 212 -7.33 2.25 -16.83
CA LYS A 212 -7.30 2.17 -18.30
C LYS A 212 -6.94 3.50 -18.97
N GLY A 213 -6.78 4.58 -18.20
CA GLY A 213 -6.62 5.92 -18.75
C GLY A 213 -5.76 6.82 -17.89
N GLU A 214 -4.48 6.92 -18.25
CA GLU A 214 -3.80 8.21 -18.33
C GLU A 214 -3.66 8.51 -19.83
N LYS A 215 -4.69 9.15 -20.39
CA LYS A 215 -4.62 9.88 -21.65
C LYS A 215 -5.14 11.28 -21.35
N ASP A 216 -4.31 12.05 -20.67
CA ASP A 216 -4.37 13.51 -20.76
C ASP A 216 -3.12 13.97 -21.53
#